data_AF-A0A497GWL6-F1
#
_entry.id   AF-A0A497GWL6-F1
#
_cell.length_a   1.000
_cell.length_b   1.000
_cell.length_c   1.000
_cell.angle_alpha   90.00
_cell.angle_beta   90.00
_cell.angle_gamma   90.00
#
_symmetry.space_group_name_H-M   'P 1'
#
loop_
_entity.id
_entity.type
_entity.pdbx_description
1 polymer ?
#
loop_
_entity_poly.entity_id
_entity_poly.type
_entity_poly.pdbx_seq_one_letter_code
_entity_poly.pdbx_strand_id
1 'polypeptide(L)'
;MGYVHLYYGDGKGKTTAALGLAFRASGWGKRSLIIQFMKKWEYGEYQAAKENPLIEVRQFGIRRFIRKGERPPELLEEISKAMALAREGAESGKYDIIVLDEAAVAVYFGVLDEDDLLDFIDAYRDKVEIVITGRKASPRLIEKADLVTEMRKVKHYYDSGVTAREGIEY
;
A
#
# COMPACT_ATOMS: atom_id res chain seq x y z
N MET A 1 -8.70 18.39 -3.72
CA MET A 1 -7.80 18.56 -2.57
C MET A 1 -7.78 17.24 -1.85
N GLY A 2 -6.72 16.46 -2.07
CA GLY A 2 -6.43 15.26 -1.32
C GLY A 2 -5.30 15.54 -0.32
N TYR A 3 -5.09 14.59 0.59
CA TYR A 3 -3.99 14.58 1.54
C TYR A 3 -3.23 13.25 1.44
N VAL A 4 -2.02 13.25 2.01
CA VAL A 4 -1.12 12.11 2.00
C VAL A 4 -1.08 11.46 3.38
N HIS A 5 -1.53 10.22 3.46
CA HIS A 5 -1.51 9.40 4.66
C HIS A 5 -0.34 8.40 4.61
N LEU A 6 0.40 8.30 5.71
CA LEU A 6 1.44 7.31 5.89
C LEU A 6 1.15 6.44 7.12
N TYR A 7 0.87 5.17 6.89
CA TYR A 7 0.67 4.16 7.94
C TYR A 7 1.88 3.24 8.01
N TYR A 8 2.77 3.48 8.97
CA TYR A 8 4.05 2.79 9.05
C TYR A 8 4.31 2.14 10.42
N GLY A 9 5.47 1.49 10.58
CA GLY A 9 5.90 0.90 11.84
C GLY A 9 5.74 -0.62 11.94
N ASP A 10 6.26 -1.21 13.02
CA ASP A 10 6.39 -2.66 13.18
C ASP A 10 5.15 -3.37 13.73
N GLY A 11 4.15 -2.62 14.17
CA GLY A 11 2.85 -3.12 14.62
C GLY A 11 1.98 -3.64 13.48
N LYS A 12 1.09 -4.58 13.80
CA LYS A 12 0.03 -5.04 12.89
C LYS A 12 -1.03 -3.93 12.76
N GLY A 13 -1.57 -3.76 11.55
CA GLY A 13 -2.74 -2.89 11.32
C GLY A 13 -2.65 -1.96 10.11
N LYS A 14 -1.47 -1.82 9.48
CA LYS A 14 -1.23 -0.77 8.47
C LYS A 14 -2.12 -0.94 7.24
N THR A 15 -2.01 -2.12 6.61
CA THR A 15 -2.84 -2.51 5.47
C THR A 15 -4.33 -2.52 5.84
N THR A 16 -4.70 -3.05 7.00
CA THR A 16 -6.11 -3.10 7.43
C THR A 16 -6.70 -1.70 7.68
N ALA A 17 -5.90 -0.74 8.15
CA ALA A 17 -6.34 0.65 8.28
C ALA A 17 -6.56 1.31 6.91
N ALA A 18 -5.65 1.09 5.96
CA ALA A 18 -5.79 1.57 4.59
C ALA A 18 -7.02 0.98 3.89
N LEU A 19 -7.24 -0.34 4.05
CA LEU A 19 -8.45 -1.01 3.55
C LEU A 19 -9.71 -0.47 4.24
N GLY A 20 -9.69 -0.32 5.56
CA GLY A 20 -10.82 0.26 6.31
C GLY A 20 -11.20 1.66 5.83
N LEU A 21 -10.22 2.48 5.44
CA LEU A 21 -10.47 3.78 4.82
C LEU A 21 -11.15 3.64 3.45
N ALA A 22 -10.66 2.75 2.58
CA ALA A 22 -11.27 2.47 1.27
C ALA A 22 -12.71 1.96 1.41
N PHE A 23 -12.96 1.06 2.37
CA PHE A 23 -14.32 0.58 2.69
C PHE A 23 -15.21 1.70 3.20
N ARG A 24 -14.72 2.54 4.12
CA ARG A 24 -15.46 3.72 4.58
C ARG A 24 -15.83 4.63 3.41
N ALA A 25 -14.87 4.91 2.53
CA ALA A 25 -15.09 5.75 1.36
C ALA A 25 -16.15 5.16 0.41
N SER A 26 -16.10 3.84 0.18
CA SER A 26 -17.10 3.15 -0.65
C SER A 26 -18.53 3.28 -0.10
N GLY A 27 -18.71 3.30 1.22
CA GLY A 27 -20.00 3.56 1.86
C GLY A 27 -20.58 4.96 1.56
N TRP A 28 -19.75 5.89 1.10
CA TRP A 28 -20.12 7.24 0.65
C TRP A 28 -20.06 7.39 -0.88
N GLY A 29 -20.04 6.28 -1.63
CA GLY A 29 -20.01 6.29 -3.09
C GLY A 29 -18.67 6.69 -3.71
N LYS A 30 -17.59 6.72 -2.91
CA LYS A 30 -16.24 7.10 -3.35
C LYS A 30 -15.47 5.89 -3.85
N ARG A 31 -14.66 6.08 -4.90
CA ARG A 31 -13.90 5.01 -5.55
C ARG A 31 -12.46 4.97 -5.04
N SER A 32 -11.98 3.77 -4.76
CA SER A 32 -10.61 3.53 -4.28
C SER A 32 -9.87 2.58 -5.23
N LEU A 33 -8.63 2.91 -5.54
CA LEU A 33 -7.68 2.00 -6.19
C LEU A 33 -6.62 1.57 -5.17
N ILE A 34 -6.48 0.27 -4.96
CA ILE A 34 -5.54 -0.32 -4.01
C ILE A 34 -4.50 -1.10 -4.79
N ILE A 35 -3.26 -0.63 -4.73
CA ILE A 35 -2.10 -1.21 -5.40
C ILE A 35 -1.20 -1.81 -4.34
N GLN A 36 -1.06 -3.13 -4.38
CA GLN A 36 -0.27 -3.89 -3.42
C GLN A 36 1.10 -4.22 -3.99
N PHE A 37 2.14 -3.65 -3.41
CA PHE A 37 3.53 -3.86 -3.81
C PHE A 37 4.11 -5.11 -3.13
N MET A 38 4.97 -5.83 -3.86
CA MET A 38 5.65 -7.06 -3.39
C MET A 38 4.69 -8.17 -2.93
N LYS A 39 3.44 -8.17 -3.41
CA LYS A 39 2.40 -9.17 -3.07
C LYS A 39 1.92 -9.88 -4.34
N LYS A 40 1.85 -11.22 -4.29
CA LYS A 40 1.26 -12.05 -5.37
C LYS A 40 0.67 -13.36 -4.83
N TRP A 41 -0.05 -13.25 -3.71
CA TRP A 41 -0.70 -14.36 -3.02
C TRP A 41 -2.19 -14.07 -2.90
N GLU A 42 -2.99 -15.12 -2.69
CA GLU A 42 -4.39 -14.95 -2.34
C GLU A 42 -4.48 -14.42 -0.91
N TYR A 43 -5.15 -13.28 -0.77
CA TYR A 43 -5.43 -12.64 0.51
C TYR A 43 -6.93 -12.41 0.62
N GLY A 44 -7.50 -12.62 1.81
CA GLY A 44 -8.94 -12.50 2.05
C GLY A 44 -9.51 -11.14 1.65
N GLU A 45 -8.74 -10.06 1.75
CA GLU A 45 -9.22 -8.72 1.42
C GLU A 45 -9.43 -8.53 -0.08
N TYR A 46 -8.67 -9.24 -0.93
CA TYR A 46 -8.92 -9.29 -2.36
C TYR A 46 -10.26 -9.97 -2.66
N GLN A 47 -10.57 -11.07 -1.97
CA GLN A 47 -11.84 -11.77 -2.15
C GLN A 47 -13.02 -10.92 -1.68
N ALA A 48 -12.89 -10.22 -0.54
CA ALA A 48 -13.93 -9.33 -0.02
C ALA A 48 -14.15 -8.10 -0.92
N ALA A 49 -13.09 -7.55 -1.52
CA ALA A 49 -13.19 -6.38 -2.39
C ALA A 49 -13.79 -6.68 -3.77
N LYS A 50 -13.72 -7.92 -4.28
CA LYS A 50 -14.27 -8.30 -5.59
C LYS A 50 -15.75 -7.94 -5.78
N GLU A 51 -16.53 -8.09 -4.71
CA GLU A 51 -17.98 -7.81 -4.74
C GLU A 51 -18.30 -6.31 -4.60
N ASN A 52 -17.31 -5.46 -4.32
CA ASN A 52 -17.50 -4.02 -4.17
C ASN A 52 -17.00 -3.27 -5.43
N PRO A 53 -17.90 -2.79 -6.31
CA PRO A 53 -17.51 -2.13 -7.57
C PRO A 53 -16.84 -0.76 -7.38
N LEU A 54 -16.75 -0.26 -6.15
CA LEU A 54 -16.08 0.99 -5.81
C LEU A 54 -14.64 0.76 -5.29
N ILE A 55 -14.23 -0.49 -5.05
CA ILE A 55 -12.89 -0.82 -4.57
C ILE A 55 -12.21 -1.71 -5.60
N GLU A 56 -11.17 -1.17 -6.22
CA GLU A 56 -10.37 -1.89 -7.19
C GLU A 56 -9.04 -2.29 -6.54
N VAL A 57 -8.74 -3.59 -6.49
CA VAL A 57 -7.49 -4.10 -5.92
C VAL A 57 -6.63 -4.71 -7.02
N ARG A 58 -5.34 -4.34 -7.05
CA ARG A 58 -4.33 -4.88 -7.96
C ARG A 58 -3.07 -5.24 -7.20
N GLN A 59 -2.54 -6.43 -7.48
CA GLN A 59 -1.37 -6.99 -6.83
C GLN A 59 -0.19 -7.06 -7.80
N PHE A 60 0.96 -6.57 -7.35
CA PHE A 60 2.20 -6.55 -8.10
C PHE A 60 3.33 -7.14 -7.27
N GLY A 61 4.05 -8.09 -7.85
CA GLY A 61 5.14 -8.78 -7.18
C GLY A 61 5.39 -10.15 -7.79
N ILE A 62 6.09 -11.01 -7.06
CA ILE A 62 6.38 -12.38 -7.49
C ILE A 62 6.07 -13.39 -6.38
N ARG A 63 5.79 -14.63 -6.78
CA ARG A 63 5.42 -15.74 -5.87
C ARG A 63 6.64 -16.35 -5.18
N ARG A 64 7.48 -15.52 -4.58
CA ARG A 64 8.60 -15.94 -3.73
C ARG A 64 8.96 -14.85 -2.72
N PHE A 65 9.62 -15.26 -1.65
CA PHE A 65 10.22 -14.33 -0.71
C PHE A 65 11.41 -13.62 -1.35
N ILE A 66 11.50 -12.30 -1.09
CA ILE A 66 12.57 -11.43 -1.56
C ILE A 66 13.38 -11.04 -0.34
N ARG A 67 14.71 -11.08 -0.44
CA ARG A 67 15.59 -10.55 0.61
C ARG A 67 15.97 -9.12 0.28
N LYS A 68 16.26 -8.32 1.31
CA LYS A 68 16.74 -6.95 1.12
C LYS A 68 18.00 -6.96 0.25
N GLY A 69 18.02 -6.12 -0.79
CA GLY A 69 19.12 -6.03 -1.75
C GLY A 69 18.97 -6.92 -2.98
N GLU A 70 18.05 -7.90 -2.96
CA GLU A 70 17.69 -8.63 -4.17
C GLU A 70 16.85 -7.73 -5.09
N ARG A 71 17.23 -7.65 -6.37
CA ARG A 71 16.50 -6.88 -7.40
C ARG A 71 16.22 -7.76 -8.62
N PRO A 72 15.35 -8.79 -8.50
CA PRO A 72 15.04 -9.65 -9.63
C PRO A 72 14.37 -8.85 -10.76
N PRO A 73 14.79 -8.99 -12.03
CA PRO A 73 14.21 -8.24 -13.14
C PRO A 73 12.69 -8.37 -13.22
N GLU A 74 12.17 -9.57 -12.97
CA GLU A 74 10.72 -9.83 -12.98
C GLU A 74 9.96 -9.07 -11.89
N LEU A 75 10.59 -8.80 -10.75
CA LEU A 75 10.00 -7.98 -9.70
C LEU A 75 10.04 -6.51 -10.08
N LEU A 76 11.16 -6.03 -10.61
CA LEU A 76 11.31 -4.63 -11.04
C LEU A 76 10.28 -4.27 -12.11
N GLU A 77 10.00 -5.18 -13.04
CA GLU A 77 8.96 -5.01 -14.05
C GLU A 77 7.57 -4.85 -13.41
N GLU A 78 7.24 -5.69 -12.43
CA GLU A 78 5.96 -5.61 -11.71
C GLU A 78 5.85 -4.32 -10.89
N ILE A 79 6.93 -3.86 -10.24
CA ILE A 79 6.94 -2.58 -9.52
C ILE A 79 6.75 -1.40 -10.48
N SER A 80 7.39 -1.44 -11.65
CA SER A 80 7.19 -0.40 -12.68
C SER A 80 5.74 -0.35 -13.17
N LYS A 81 5.10 -1.51 -13.42
CA LYS A 81 3.67 -1.58 -13.75
C LYS A 81 2.78 -1.04 -12.63
N ALA A 82 3.13 -1.30 -11.37
CA ALA A 82 2.40 -0.80 -10.22
C ALA A 82 2.40 0.74 -10.18
N MET A 83 3.56 1.37 -10.39
CA MET A 83 3.69 2.83 -10.44
C MET A 83 3.00 3.43 -11.67
N ALA A 84 3.09 2.78 -12.83
CA ALA A 84 2.36 3.21 -14.03
C ALA A 84 0.85 3.21 -13.79
N LEU A 85 0.31 2.15 -13.18
CA LEU A 85 -1.11 2.06 -12.83
C LEU A 85 -1.51 3.13 -11.79
N ALA A 86 -0.65 3.43 -10.82
CA ALA A 86 -0.91 4.49 -9.84
C ALA A 86 -1.07 5.85 -10.53
N ARG A 87 -0.17 6.18 -11.46
CA ARG A 87 -0.19 7.42 -12.25
C ARG A 87 -1.45 7.48 -13.12
N GLU A 88 -1.74 6.43 -13.87
CA GLU A 88 -2.96 6.31 -14.68
C GLU A 88 -4.22 6.49 -13.83
N GLY A 89 -4.28 5.83 -12.67
CA GLY A 89 -5.38 5.95 -11.73
C GLY A 89 -5.57 7.39 -11.27
N ALA A 90 -4.49 8.07 -10.87
CA ALA A 90 -4.53 9.44 -10.39
C ALA A 90 -4.95 10.44 -11.49
N GLU A 91 -4.57 10.19 -12.74
CA GLU A 91 -4.88 11.05 -13.88
C GLU A 91 -6.29 10.85 -14.43
N SER A 92 -6.84 9.64 -14.28
CA SER A 92 -8.15 9.29 -14.86
C SER A 92 -9.32 10.10 -14.31
N GLY A 93 -9.20 10.70 -13.12
CA GLY A 93 -10.33 11.30 -12.39
C GLY A 93 -11.37 10.29 -11.90
N LYS A 94 -11.11 8.98 -12.05
CA LYS A 94 -12.02 7.89 -11.66
C LYS A 94 -11.97 7.62 -10.15
N TYR A 95 -10.82 7.78 -9.52
CA TYR A 95 -10.61 7.41 -8.12
C TYR A 95 -10.51 8.63 -7.23
N ASP A 96 -11.15 8.56 -6.06
CA ASP A 96 -11.01 9.54 -5.00
C ASP A 96 -9.81 9.21 -4.09
N ILE A 97 -9.49 7.92 -3.94
CA ILE A 97 -8.42 7.42 -3.07
C ILE A 97 -7.51 6.45 -3.83
N ILE A 98 -6.20 6.60 -3.69
CA ILE A 98 -5.19 5.65 -4.16
C ILE A 98 -4.37 5.15 -2.96
N VAL A 99 -4.41 3.84 -2.73
CA VAL A 99 -3.64 3.16 -1.70
C VAL A 99 -2.43 2.48 -2.35
N LEU A 100 -1.23 2.85 -1.92
CA LEU A 100 0.06 2.25 -2.26
C LEU A 100 0.51 1.37 -1.09
N ASP A 101 -0.09 0.18 -0.99
CA ASP A 101 0.13 -0.77 0.10
C ASP A 101 1.52 -1.43 -0.02
N GLU A 102 2.30 -1.40 1.05
CA GLU A 102 3.69 -1.85 1.15
C GLU A 102 4.69 -1.11 0.24
N ALA A 103 4.33 0.04 -0.32
CA ALA A 103 5.26 0.85 -1.14
C ALA A 103 6.47 1.34 -0.32
N ALA A 104 6.30 1.68 0.97
CA ALA A 104 7.44 2.03 1.81
C ALA A 104 8.41 0.85 2.02
N VAL A 105 7.90 -0.40 2.01
CA VAL A 105 8.76 -1.59 2.04
C VAL A 105 9.47 -1.78 0.69
N ALA A 106 8.78 -1.56 -0.42
CA ALA A 106 9.40 -1.62 -1.75
C ALA A 106 10.57 -0.64 -1.89
N VAL A 107 10.42 0.59 -1.38
CA VAL A 107 11.50 1.57 -1.28
C VAL A 107 12.63 1.06 -0.39
N TYR A 108 12.31 0.59 0.82
CA TYR A 108 13.32 0.08 1.75
C TYR A 108 14.12 -1.13 1.21
N PHE A 109 13.51 -1.94 0.35
CA PHE A 109 14.16 -3.07 -0.32
C PHE A 109 14.96 -2.64 -1.57
N GLY A 110 14.80 -1.41 -2.03
CA GLY A 110 15.45 -0.86 -3.22
C GLY A 110 14.83 -1.35 -4.53
N VAL A 111 13.62 -1.90 -4.50
CA VAL A 111 12.92 -2.37 -5.71
C VAL A 111 11.98 -1.30 -6.29
N LEU A 112 11.61 -0.31 -5.49
CA LEU A 112 10.99 0.95 -5.90
C LEU A 112 11.99 2.08 -5.62
N ASP A 113 12.17 2.99 -6.57
CA ASP A 113 12.92 4.22 -6.33
C ASP A 113 12.12 5.15 -5.42
N GLU A 114 12.76 5.71 -4.40
CA GLU A 114 12.11 6.66 -3.50
C GLU A 114 11.69 7.92 -4.23
N ASP A 115 12.52 8.41 -5.16
CA ASP A 115 12.24 9.65 -5.89
C ASP A 115 11.00 9.49 -6.78
N ASP A 116 10.82 8.32 -7.41
CA ASP A 116 9.61 8.00 -8.19
C ASP A 116 8.33 8.05 -7.33
N LEU A 117 8.39 7.57 -6.08
CA LEU A 117 7.29 7.65 -5.13
C LEU A 117 7.02 9.09 -4.67
N LEU A 118 8.06 9.86 -4.37
CA LEU A 118 7.93 11.25 -3.95
C LEU A 118 7.39 12.15 -5.08
N ASP A 119 7.85 11.93 -6.31
CA ASP A 119 7.37 12.60 -7.51
C ASP A 119 5.90 12.28 -7.79
N PHE A 120 5.47 11.04 -7.57
CA PHE A 120 4.06 10.67 -7.60
C PHE A 120 3.25 11.49 -6.58
N ILE A 121 3.73 11.58 -5.33
CA ILE A 121 3.03 12.35 -4.30
C ILE A 121 2.89 13.82 -4.70
N ASP A 122 3.96 14.46 -5.16
CA ASP A 122 3.92 15.87 -5.57
C ASP A 122 2.97 16.12 -6.74
N ALA A 123 2.97 15.23 -7.73
CA ALA A 123 2.16 15.40 -8.93
C ALA A 123 0.64 15.25 -8.66
N TYR A 124 0.25 14.48 -7.64
CA TYR A 124 -1.13 14.03 -7.50
C TYR A 124 -1.78 14.29 -6.13
N ARG A 125 -1.06 14.76 -5.11
CA ARG A 125 -1.64 15.02 -3.77
C ARG A 125 -2.86 15.94 -3.79
N ASP A 126 -2.92 16.92 -4.69
CA ASP A 126 -4.07 17.83 -4.78
C ASP A 126 -5.28 17.23 -5.52
N LYS A 127 -5.07 16.13 -6.25
CA LYS A 127 -6.07 15.48 -7.13
C LYS A 127 -6.76 14.30 -6.46
N VAL A 128 -6.03 13.48 -5.71
CA VAL A 128 -6.53 12.27 -5.05
C VAL A 128 -6.00 12.17 -3.62
N GLU A 129 -6.75 11.50 -2.75
CA GLU A 129 -6.24 11.08 -1.45
C GLU A 129 -5.21 9.96 -1.65
N ILE A 130 -4.02 10.10 -1.08
CA ILE A 130 -2.94 9.12 -1.23
C ILE A 130 -2.70 8.44 0.11
N VAL A 131 -2.71 7.11 0.14
CA VAL A 131 -2.40 6.33 1.34
C VAL A 131 -1.21 5.43 1.07
N ILE A 132 -0.17 5.51 1.90
CA ILE A 132 1.06 4.73 1.77
C ILE A 132 1.22 3.89 3.02
N THR A 133 1.55 2.61 2.85
CA THR A 133 1.81 1.72 3.97
C THR A 133 3.18 1.06 3.89
N GLY A 134 3.68 0.62 5.05
CA GLY A 134 4.84 -0.28 5.13
C GLY A 134 5.63 -0.13 6.41
N ARG A 135 6.44 -1.13 6.79
CA ARG A 135 7.14 -1.10 8.10
C ARG A 135 8.22 -0.03 8.22
N LYS A 136 8.95 0.26 7.13
CA LYS A 136 10.16 1.08 7.11
C LYS A 136 9.98 2.32 6.24
N ALA A 137 9.29 3.32 6.75
CA ALA A 137 9.22 4.62 6.09
C ALA A 137 10.53 5.41 6.30
N SER A 138 11.01 6.06 5.25
CA SER A 138 12.16 6.96 5.30
C SER A 138 11.78 8.30 5.94
N PRO A 139 12.75 9.08 6.43
CA PRO A 139 12.50 10.44 6.91
C PRO A 139 11.88 11.34 5.82
N ARG A 140 12.32 11.21 4.56
CA ARG A 140 11.79 11.99 3.42
C ARG A 140 10.31 11.70 3.18
N LEU A 141 9.91 10.43 3.24
CA LEU A 141 8.51 10.04 3.07
C LEU A 141 7.64 10.50 4.24
N ILE A 142 8.16 10.47 5.47
CA ILE A 142 7.48 11.00 6.66
C ILE A 142 7.25 12.50 6.52
N GLU A 143 8.28 13.25 6.12
CA GLU A 143 8.19 14.71 5.92
C GLU A 143 7.18 15.08 4.83
N LYS A 144 7.05 14.25 3.78
CA LYS A 144 6.14 14.48 2.67
C LYS A 144 4.66 14.32 3.03
N ALA A 145 4.36 13.48 4.02
CA ALA A 145 3.01 13.08 4.37
C ALA A 145 2.31 14.11 5.27
N ASP A 146 1.00 14.31 5.05
CA ASP A 146 0.17 15.23 5.86
C ASP A 146 -0.31 14.58 7.15
N LEU A 147 -0.53 13.26 7.12
CA LEU A 147 -0.93 12.46 8.27
C LEU A 147 0.00 11.26 8.38
N VAL A 148 0.66 11.13 9.53
CA VAL A 148 1.56 10.01 9.82
C VAL A 148 1.06 9.25 11.04
N THR A 149 0.86 7.94 10.89
CA THR A 149 0.55 7.03 12.00
C THR A 149 1.63 5.96 12.13
N GLU A 150 2.31 5.95 13.26
CA GLU A 150 3.25 4.88 13.63
C GLU A 150 2.52 3.78 14.41
N MET A 151 2.34 2.63 13.77
CA MET A 151 1.83 1.43 14.42
C MET A 151 2.98 0.74 15.16
N ARG A 152 2.98 0.86 16.49
CA ARG A 152 3.99 0.22 17.35
C ARG A 152 3.56 -1.18 17.78
N LYS A 153 4.47 -2.15 17.72
CA LYS A 153 4.24 -3.51 18.22
C LYS A 153 4.35 -3.51 19.75
N VAL A 154 3.27 -3.15 20.45
CA VAL A 154 3.21 -3.22 21.93
C VAL A 154 3.19 -4.67 22.41
N LYS A 155 2.40 -5.53 21.76
CA LYS A 155 2.36 -6.98 21.97
C LYS A 155 1.86 -7.67 20.70
N HIS A 156 2.37 -8.86 20.39
CA HIS A 156 1.88 -9.66 19.27
C HIS A 156 1.93 -11.15 19.64
N TYR A 157 0.87 -11.92 19.36
CA TYR A 157 0.80 -13.36 19.71
C TYR A 157 1.83 -14.22 18.97
N TYR A 158 2.36 -13.72 17.85
CA TYR A 158 3.52 -14.32 17.19
C TYR A 158 4.72 -14.46 18.13
N ASP A 159 4.93 -13.48 19.02
CA ASP A 159 6.02 -13.53 20.01
C ASP A 159 5.78 -14.64 21.06
N SER A 160 4.57 -15.21 21.11
CA SER A 160 4.19 -16.36 21.94
C SER A 160 4.04 -17.66 21.12
N GLY A 161 4.56 -17.70 19.89
CA GLY A 161 4.58 -18.89 19.04
C GLY A 161 3.33 -19.11 18.19
N VAL A 162 2.35 -18.20 18.21
CA VAL A 162 1.15 -18.31 17.35
C VAL A 162 1.51 -17.95 15.91
N THR A 163 1.31 -18.90 14.99
CA THR A 163 1.55 -18.72 13.55
C THR A 163 0.42 -17.93 12.88
N ALA A 164 0.60 -17.61 11.60
CA ALA A 164 -0.41 -16.91 10.81
C ALA A 164 -1.70 -17.74 10.71
N ARG A 165 -2.85 -17.06 10.82
CA ARG A 165 -4.19 -17.68 10.80
C ARG A 165 -5.04 -17.09 9.68
N GLU A 166 -5.82 -17.94 9.03
CA GLU A 166 -6.80 -17.57 8.01
C GLU A 166 -7.85 -16.59 8.58
N GLY A 167 -8.20 -15.58 7.80
CA GLY A 167 -9.10 -14.49 8.17
C GLY A 167 -8.51 -13.46 9.14
N ILE A 168 -7.28 -13.68 9.62
CA ILE A 168 -6.62 -12.82 10.60
C ILE A 168 -5.29 -12.27 10.06
N GLU A 169 -4.40 -13.11 9.53
CA GLU A 169 -3.15 -12.73 8.88
C GLU A 169 -3.21 -12.77 7.35
N TYR A 170 -4.02 -13.67 6.80
CA TYR A 170 -4.21 -13.88 5.37
C TYR A 170 -5.66 -14.28 5.06
#